data_AF-A0A2E6BYU6-F1
#
_entry.id   AF-A0A2E6BYU6-F1
#
_cell.length_a   1.000
_cell.length_b   1.000
_cell.length_c   1.000
_cell.angle_alpha   90.00
_cell.angle_beta   90.00
_cell.angle_gamma   90.00
#
_symmetry.space_group_name_H-M   'P 1'
#
loop_
_entity.id
_entity.type
_entity.pdbx_description
1 polymer ?
#
loop_
_entity_poly.entity_id
_entity_poly.type
_entity_poly.pdbx_seq_one_letter_code
_entity_poly.pdbx_strand_id
1 'polypeptide(L)'
;YFGIIADVNPDGTYDIQYDDGDAELRVEQSRIYLAPNLSVGDRVFVNWKAHGYYFPAHVAAIHPDHTIRVDYDDGDKEDNVPLSRVRVITEENTEVMEYADAISESEEELLQAFRVFDTQETGTISATELFRILTEMGDQPIDQSEVFELFNDLGIEMDAELDYRQLAKWLVTP
;
A
#
# COMPACT_ATOMS: atom_id res chain seq x y z
N TYR A 1 -13.64 -1.66 13.76
CA TYR A 1 -14.00 -2.21 12.45
C TYR A 1 -14.95 -1.26 11.76
N PHE A 2 -14.93 -1.21 10.43
CA PHE A 2 -15.94 -0.46 9.67
C PHE A 2 -17.25 -1.24 9.64
N GLY A 3 -18.35 -0.54 9.40
CA GLY A 3 -19.69 -1.09 9.43
C GLY A 3 -20.74 -0.04 9.11
N ILE A 4 -21.99 -0.50 8.99
CA ILE A 4 -23.17 0.37 8.91
C ILE A 4 -23.87 0.48 10.25
N ILE A 5 -24.52 1.62 10.46
CA ILE A 5 -25.56 1.74 11.49
C ILE A 5 -26.78 0.94 10.99
N ALA A 6 -27.05 -0.19 11.63
CA ALA A 6 -28.19 -1.04 11.35
C ALA A 6 -29.48 -0.51 11.98
N ASP A 7 -29.40 0.07 13.18
CA ASP A 7 -30.53 0.73 13.86
C ASP A 7 -30.07 1.86 14.80
N VAL A 8 -30.99 2.78 15.11
CA VAL A 8 -30.79 3.89 16.06
C VAL A 8 -31.76 3.70 17.24
N ASN A 9 -31.22 3.41 18.41
CA ASN A 9 -32.02 3.13 19.59
C ASN A 9 -32.58 4.42 20.23
N PRO A 10 -33.76 4.35 20.90
CA PRO A 10 -34.35 5.51 21.60
C PRO A 10 -33.50 6.09 22.74
N ASP A 11 -32.55 5.30 23.27
CA ASP A 11 -31.61 5.71 24.32
C ASP A 11 -30.37 6.44 23.78
N GLY A 12 -30.29 6.66 22.46
CA GLY A 12 -29.18 7.36 21.80
C GLY A 12 -27.98 6.47 21.46
N THR A 13 -28.10 5.16 21.68
CA THR A 13 -27.11 4.17 21.23
C THR A 13 -27.45 3.66 19.82
N TYR A 14 -26.50 2.97 19.18
CA TYR A 14 -26.63 2.49 17.81
C TYR A 14 -26.37 0.99 17.75
N ASP A 15 -27.11 0.28 16.92
CA ASP A 15 -26.81 -1.10 16.57
C ASP A 15 -25.97 -1.08 15.30
N ILE A 16 -24.78 -1.69 15.35
CA ILE A 16 -23.78 -1.65 14.28
C ILE A 16 -23.65 -3.04 13.68
N GLN A 17 -23.75 -3.13 12.35
CA GLN A 17 -23.35 -4.30 11.58
C GLN A 17 -21.98 -4.02 10.99
N TYR A 18 -20.97 -4.77 11.44
CA TYR A 18 -19.61 -4.66 10.95
C TYR A 18 -19.41 -5.42 9.64
N ASP A 19 -18.42 -4.97 8.86
CA ASP A 19 -18.11 -5.53 7.54
C ASP A 19 -17.51 -6.96 7.63
N ASP A 20 -17.01 -7.38 8.80
CA ASP A 20 -16.56 -8.76 9.05
C ASP A 20 -17.73 -9.75 9.30
N GLY A 21 -18.96 -9.26 9.27
CA GLY A 21 -20.19 -10.02 9.51
C GLY A 21 -20.65 -10.01 10.97
N ASP A 22 -19.85 -9.49 11.90
CA ASP A 22 -20.24 -9.36 13.30
C ASP A 22 -21.22 -8.20 13.50
N ALA A 23 -22.00 -8.26 14.57
CA ALA A 23 -22.91 -7.20 14.97
C ALA A 23 -22.74 -6.87 16.45
N GLU A 24 -22.78 -5.59 16.78
CA GLU A 24 -22.76 -5.10 18.16
C GLU A 24 -23.98 -4.20 18.40
N LEU A 25 -24.73 -4.50 19.45
CA LEU A 25 -25.94 -3.76 19.81
C LEU A 25 -25.59 -2.69 20.85
N ARG A 26 -26.33 -1.58 20.82
CA ARG A 26 -26.21 -0.49 21.79
C ARG A 26 -24.81 0.10 21.93
N VAL A 27 -24.11 0.27 20.80
CA VAL A 27 -22.85 0.98 20.73
C VAL A 27 -23.08 2.46 21.04
N GLU A 28 -22.33 2.99 22.02
CA GLU A 28 -22.38 4.41 22.36
C GLU A 28 -21.87 5.27 21.21
N GLN A 29 -22.48 6.45 20.98
CA GLN A 29 -22.05 7.40 19.95
C GLN A 29 -20.56 7.75 20.04
N SER A 30 -20.01 7.82 21.25
CA SER A 30 -18.59 8.12 21.53
C SER A 30 -17.62 7.08 20.96
N ARG A 31 -18.10 5.86 20.67
CA ARG A 31 -17.34 4.75 20.09
C ARG A 31 -17.46 4.68 18.57
N ILE A 32 -18.28 5.55 17.96
CA ILE A 32 -18.56 5.55 16.53
C ILE A 32 -17.86 6.74 15.89
N TYR A 33 -17.03 6.43 14.90
CA TYR A 33 -16.39 7.42 14.05
C TYR A 33 -16.98 7.29 12.65
N LEU A 34 -17.33 8.43 12.05
CA LEU A 34 -17.80 8.43 10.66
C LEU A 34 -16.64 8.02 9.75
N ALA A 35 -16.97 7.18 8.77
CA ALA A 35 -16.04 6.85 7.71
C ALA A 35 -15.61 8.14 6.99
N PRO A 36 -14.34 8.24 6.53
CA PRO A 36 -13.90 9.35 5.71
C PRO A 36 -14.79 9.44 4.46
N ASN A 37 -15.18 10.67 4.11
CA ASN A 37 -15.94 10.91 2.89
C ASN A 37 -14.96 10.91 1.71
N LEU A 38 -14.90 9.79 0.99
CA LEU A 38 -14.01 9.58 -0.15
C LEU A 38 -14.78 9.69 -1.46
N SER A 39 -14.10 10.22 -2.47
CA SER A 39 -14.52 10.25 -3.87
C SER A 39 -13.49 9.52 -4.75
N VAL A 40 -13.95 9.00 -5.89
CA VAL A 40 -13.04 8.49 -6.92
C VAL A 40 -12.14 9.63 -7.40
N GLY A 41 -10.84 9.38 -7.41
CA GLY A 41 -9.80 10.35 -7.73
C GLY A 41 -9.12 10.99 -6.52
N ASP A 42 -9.67 10.83 -5.31
CA ASP A 42 -9.01 11.35 -4.10
C ASP A 42 -7.65 10.67 -3.91
N ARG A 43 -6.63 11.48 -3.58
CA ARG A 43 -5.33 10.95 -3.20
C ARG A 43 -5.34 10.58 -1.72
N VAL A 44 -4.80 9.42 -1.41
CA VAL A 44 -4.84 8.82 -0.07
C VAL A 44 -3.54 8.12 0.24
N PHE A 45 -3.24 7.97 1.52
CA PHE A 45 -2.24 7.04 2.01
C PHE A 45 -2.89 5.70 2.32
N VAL A 46 -2.32 4.61 1.80
CA VAL A 46 -2.81 3.26 2.04
C VAL A 46 -1.74 2.43 2.74
N ASN A 47 -2.09 1.82 3.88
CA ASN A 47 -1.25 0.83 4.55
C ASN A 47 -1.13 -0.40 3.63
N TRP A 48 -0.03 -0.54 2.90
CA TRP A 48 0.14 -1.54 1.85
C TRP A 48 0.20 -2.96 2.42
N LYS A 49 -0.69 -3.82 1.93
CA LYS A 49 -0.90 -5.21 2.37
C LYS A 49 -0.94 -5.39 3.91
N ALA A 50 -1.35 -4.36 4.65
CA ALA A 50 -1.35 -4.32 6.12
C ALA A 50 0.02 -4.53 6.81
N HIS A 51 1.14 -4.27 6.11
CA HIS A 51 2.49 -4.40 6.68
C HIS A 51 2.90 -3.28 7.64
N GLY A 52 2.11 -2.19 7.72
CA GLY A 52 2.35 -1.06 8.60
C GLY A 52 2.91 0.19 7.90
N TYR A 53 3.23 0.06 6.61
CA TYR A 53 3.81 1.13 5.79
C TYR A 53 2.77 1.73 4.85
N TYR A 54 2.70 3.06 4.81
CA TYR A 54 1.70 3.79 4.05
C TYR A 54 2.32 4.34 2.78
N PHE A 55 1.68 4.03 1.66
CA PHE A 55 2.10 4.50 0.34
C PHE A 55 1.01 5.35 -0.30
N PRO A 56 1.39 6.38 -1.07
CA PRO A 56 0.44 7.25 -1.73
C PRO A 56 -0.24 6.52 -2.90
N ALA A 57 -1.54 6.75 -3.04
CA ALA A 57 -2.39 6.15 -4.05
C ALA A 57 -3.58 7.04 -4.38
N HIS A 58 -4.25 6.73 -5.49
CA HIS A 58 -5.50 7.35 -5.89
C HIS A 58 -6.66 6.37 -5.75
N VAL A 59 -7.80 6.83 -5.22
CA VAL A 59 -9.03 6.04 -5.17
C VAL A 59 -9.53 5.78 -6.60
N ALA A 60 -9.42 4.54 -7.06
CA ALA A 60 -9.83 4.14 -8.40
C ALA A 60 -11.31 3.70 -8.46
N ALA A 61 -11.82 3.09 -7.38
CA ALA A 61 -13.23 2.73 -7.25
C ALA A 61 -13.63 2.65 -5.77
N ILE A 62 -14.91 2.87 -5.49
CA ILE A 62 -15.52 2.69 -4.17
C ILE A 62 -16.59 1.61 -4.30
N HIS A 63 -16.47 0.57 -3.49
CA HIS A 63 -17.36 -0.58 -3.53
C HIS A 63 -18.53 -0.42 -2.53
N PRO A 64 -19.67 -1.11 -2.77
CA PRO A 64 -20.81 -1.06 -1.86
C PRO A 64 -20.55 -1.66 -0.47
N ASP A 65 -19.53 -2.51 -0.35
CA ASP A 65 -19.13 -3.20 0.90
C ASP A 65 -18.12 -2.40 1.73
N HIS A 66 -18.00 -1.09 1.45
CA HIS A 66 -17.07 -0.18 2.10
C HIS A 66 -15.59 -0.54 1.92
N THR A 67 -15.26 -1.33 0.91
CA THR A 67 -13.89 -1.43 0.43
C THR A 67 -13.67 -0.50 -0.76
N ILE A 68 -12.41 -0.23 -1.08
CA ILE A 68 -12.04 0.57 -2.25
C ILE A 68 -11.02 -0.18 -3.10
N ARG A 69 -10.99 0.16 -4.38
CA ARG A 69 -9.83 -0.10 -5.23
C ARG A 69 -8.95 1.12 -5.26
N VAL A 70 -7.64 0.92 -5.11
CA VAL A 70 -6.63 1.98 -5.24
C VAL A 70 -5.66 1.63 -6.36
N ASP A 71 -5.25 2.66 -7.08
CA ASP A 71 -4.13 2.61 -8.00
C ASP A 71 -3.00 3.45 -7.34
N TYR A 72 -1.90 2.79 -6.95
CA TYR A 72 -0.75 3.42 -6.29
C TYR A 72 0.05 4.28 -7.27
N ASP A 73 0.79 5.26 -6.74
CA ASP A 73 1.57 6.19 -7.56
C ASP A 73 2.74 5.50 -8.30
N ASP A 74 3.22 4.37 -7.77
CA ASP A 74 4.24 3.49 -8.38
C ASP A 74 3.68 2.56 -9.49
N GLY A 75 2.37 2.64 -9.74
CA GLY A 75 1.64 1.83 -10.71
C GLY A 75 1.16 0.47 -10.21
N ASP A 76 1.43 0.11 -8.94
CA ASP A 76 0.82 -1.05 -8.28
C ASP A 76 -0.70 -0.81 -8.10
N LYS A 77 -1.47 -1.89 -7.97
CA LYS A 77 -2.93 -1.81 -7.81
C LYS A 77 -3.38 -2.77 -6.74
N GLU A 78 -4.23 -2.27 -5.85
CA GLU A 78 -4.83 -3.11 -4.83
C GLU A 78 -6.34 -2.91 -4.81
N ASP A 79 -7.06 -4.04 -4.79
CA ASP A 79 -8.52 -4.06 -4.76
C ASP A 79 -9.01 -4.61 -3.41
N ASN A 80 -10.26 -4.31 -3.07
CA ASN A 80 -10.89 -4.67 -1.80
C ASN A 80 -10.12 -4.15 -0.57
N VAL A 81 -9.51 -2.97 -0.69
CA VAL A 81 -8.81 -2.31 0.43
C VAL A 81 -9.84 -1.79 1.42
N PRO A 82 -9.84 -2.25 2.68
CA PRO A 82 -10.74 -1.72 3.69
C PRO A 82 -10.35 -0.27 4.04
N LEU A 83 -11.35 0.58 4.28
CA LEU A 83 -11.14 1.99 4.65
C LEU A 83 -10.28 2.18 5.92
N SER A 84 -10.13 1.16 6.76
CA SER A 84 -9.24 1.18 7.92
C SER A 84 -7.76 1.28 7.58
N ARG A 85 -7.39 0.91 6.34
CA ARG A 85 -6.03 1.03 5.84
C ARG A 85 -5.80 2.37 5.13
N VAL A 86 -6.82 3.22 5.02
CA VAL A 86 -6.80 4.43 4.22
C VAL A 86 -6.75 5.66 5.11
N ARG A 87 -5.87 6.60 4.77
CA ARG A 87 -5.79 7.94 5.36
C ARG A 87 -5.92 8.97 4.25
N VAL A 88 -6.85 9.90 4.39
CA VAL A 88 -7.09 10.93 3.36
C VAL A 88 -5.92 11.92 3.32
N ILE A 89 -5.44 12.24 2.12
CA ILE A 89 -4.53 13.36 1.90
C ILE A 89 -5.40 14.54 1.48
N THR A 90 -5.42 15.60 2.28
CA THR A 90 -6.17 16.83 1.97
C THR A 90 -5.21 17.91 1.52
N GLU A 91 -5.67 18.79 0.61
CA GLU A 91 -4.89 19.94 0.16
C GLU A 91 -4.52 20.91 1.30
N GLU A 92 -5.30 20.88 2.38
CA GLU A 92 -5.06 21.68 3.58
C GLU A 92 -3.80 21.24 4.34
N ASN A 93 -3.31 20.01 4.12
CA ASN A 93 -2.18 19.45 4.82
C ASN A 93 -0.95 19.34 3.91
N THR A 94 -0.30 20.49 3.70
CA THR A 94 0.89 20.60 2.82
C THR A 94 2.02 19.66 3.25
N GLU A 95 2.29 19.50 4.55
CA GLU A 95 3.35 18.60 5.04
C GLU A 95 3.10 17.14 4.64
N VAL A 96 1.84 16.69 4.71
CA VAL A 96 1.45 15.33 4.30
C VAL A 96 1.55 15.15 2.79
N MET A 97 1.28 16.20 2.01
CA MET A 97 1.43 16.18 0.56
C MET A 97 2.91 16.11 0.13
N GLU A 98 3.77 16.94 0.72
CA GLU A 98 5.22 16.91 0.49
C GLU A 98 5.82 15.54 0.85
N TYR A 99 5.36 14.94 1.95
CA TYR A 99 5.78 13.59 2.34
C TYR A 99 5.33 12.52 1.34
N ALA A 100 4.10 12.62 0.81
CA ALA A 100 3.59 11.71 -0.22
C ALA A 100 4.40 11.81 -1.52
N ASP A 101 4.73 13.04 -1.93
CA ASP A 101 5.52 13.29 -3.13
C ASP A 101 6.93 12.73 -2.98
N ALA A 102 7.58 12.93 -1.83
CA ALA A 102 8.91 12.37 -1.57
C ALA A 102 8.95 10.83 -1.62
N ILE A 103 7.93 10.15 -1.10
CA ILE A 103 7.81 8.68 -1.22
C ILE A 103 7.66 8.30 -2.69
N SER A 104 6.75 8.96 -3.41
CA SER A 104 6.46 8.65 -4.82
C SER A 104 7.69 8.85 -5.71
N GLU A 105 8.44 9.94 -5.50
CA GLU A 105 9.69 10.22 -6.20
C GLU A 105 10.76 9.16 -5.93
N SER A 106 10.89 8.73 -4.66
CA SER A 106 11.86 7.70 -4.27
C SER A 106 11.51 6.33 -4.87
N GLU A 107 10.22 5.96 -4.88
CA GLU A 107 9.74 4.74 -5.55
C GLU A 107 10.02 4.82 -7.05
N GLU A 108 9.64 5.91 -7.72
CA GLU A 108 9.80 6.06 -9.17
C GLU A 108 11.29 6.06 -9.59
N GLU A 109 12.20 6.64 -8.81
CA GLU A 109 13.64 6.58 -9.09
C GLU A 109 14.15 5.12 -9.12
N LEU A 110 13.76 4.31 -8.13
CA LEU A 110 14.10 2.89 -8.09
C LEU A 110 13.44 2.12 -9.24
N LEU A 111 12.17 2.40 -9.54
CA LEU A 111 11.46 1.78 -10.65
C LEU A 111 12.13 2.07 -11.99
N GLN A 112 12.56 3.31 -12.22
CA GLN A 112 13.30 3.69 -13.42
C GLN A 112 14.62 2.93 -13.55
N ALA A 113 15.33 2.72 -12.44
CA ALA A 113 16.54 1.90 -12.43
C ALA A 113 16.25 0.45 -12.84
N PHE A 114 15.17 -0.17 -12.35
CA PHE A 114 14.79 -1.53 -12.74
C PHE A 114 14.30 -1.63 -14.19
N ARG A 115 13.56 -0.63 -14.69
CA ARG A 115 13.08 -0.56 -16.08
C ARG A 115 14.20 -0.58 -17.12
N VAL A 116 15.43 -0.16 -16.76
CA VAL A 116 16.61 -0.29 -17.64
C VAL A 116 16.90 -1.76 -17.98
N PHE A 117 16.56 -2.69 -17.08
CA PHE A 117 16.79 -4.13 -17.25
C PHE A 117 15.55 -4.84 -17.82
N ASP A 118 14.35 -4.34 -17.57
CA ASP A 118 13.09 -4.86 -18.11
C ASP A 118 12.75 -4.28 -19.50
N THR A 119 13.52 -4.68 -20.51
CA THR A 119 13.31 -4.24 -21.91
C THR A 119 11.97 -4.66 -22.52
N GLN A 120 11.27 -5.60 -21.88
CA GLN A 120 9.98 -6.13 -22.35
C GLN A 120 8.80 -5.50 -21.60
N GLU A 121 9.05 -4.61 -20.65
CA GLU A 121 8.04 -3.97 -19.80
C GLU A 121 7.13 -5.00 -19.10
N THR A 122 7.68 -6.14 -18.69
CA THR A 122 6.94 -7.18 -17.96
C THR A 122 6.51 -6.72 -16.57
N GLY A 123 7.18 -5.72 -16.00
CA GLY A 123 7.02 -5.35 -14.60
C GLY A 123 7.77 -6.27 -13.63
N THR A 124 8.61 -7.17 -14.14
CA THR A 124 9.34 -8.15 -13.34
C THR A 124 10.84 -8.17 -13.64
N ILE A 125 11.61 -8.64 -12.67
CA ILE A 125 13.03 -8.93 -12.82
C ILE A 125 13.33 -10.31 -12.24
N SER A 126 14.11 -11.12 -12.94
CA SER A 126 14.54 -12.40 -12.40
C SER A 126 15.44 -12.18 -11.17
N ALA A 127 15.30 -13.03 -10.14
CA ALA A 127 16.14 -12.97 -8.95
C ALA A 127 17.64 -13.07 -9.29
N THR A 128 17.98 -13.86 -10.32
CA THR A 128 19.36 -13.94 -10.84
C THR A 128 19.85 -12.60 -11.40
N GLU A 129 19.00 -11.86 -12.12
CA GLU A 129 19.37 -10.54 -12.65
C GLU A 129 19.47 -9.49 -11.53
N LEU A 130 18.56 -9.52 -10.56
CA LEU A 130 18.65 -8.67 -9.37
C LEU A 130 19.95 -8.94 -8.59
N PHE A 131 20.31 -10.21 -8.40
CA PHE A 131 21.57 -10.60 -7.75
C PHE A 131 22.78 -10.03 -8.51
N ARG A 132 22.78 -10.15 -9.84
CA ARG A 132 23.83 -9.60 -10.71
C ARG A 132 23.92 -8.08 -10.56
N ILE A 133 22.79 -7.37 -10.53
CA ILE A 133 22.76 -5.91 -10.35
C ILE A 133 23.36 -5.54 -8.99
N LEU A 134 22.92 -6.17 -7.90
CA LEU A 134 23.37 -5.82 -6.55
C LEU A 134 24.85 -6.12 -6.31
N THR A 135 25.40 -7.16 -6.95
CA THR A 135 26.77 -7.63 -6.71
C THR A 135 27.78 -7.15 -7.75
N GLU A 136 27.34 -6.69 -8.92
CA GLU A 136 28.22 -6.29 -10.03
C GLU A 136 27.98 -4.87 -10.55
N MET A 137 26.86 -4.21 -10.20
CA MET A 137 26.49 -2.90 -10.74
C MET A 137 26.35 -1.83 -9.63
N GLY A 138 26.72 -0.59 -9.96
CA GLY A 138 26.67 0.55 -9.03
C GLY A 138 28.05 0.96 -8.48
N ASP A 139 28.08 2.08 -7.74
CA ASP A 139 29.31 2.65 -7.18
C ASP A 139 29.83 1.86 -5.95
N GLN A 140 28.94 1.13 -5.27
CA GLN A 140 29.27 0.25 -4.14
C GLN A 140 28.52 -1.09 -4.27
N PRO A 141 29.08 -2.06 -5.00
CA PRO A 141 28.50 -3.39 -5.07
C PRO A 141 28.45 -4.07 -3.70
N ILE A 142 27.37 -4.79 -3.43
CA ILE A 142 27.16 -5.55 -2.20
C ILE A 142 27.86 -6.90 -2.33
N ASP A 143 28.39 -7.44 -1.23
CA ASP A 143 29.02 -8.75 -1.25
C ASP A 143 27.99 -9.85 -1.61
N GLN A 144 28.41 -10.80 -2.43
CA GLN A 144 27.55 -11.90 -2.87
C GLN A 144 26.93 -12.68 -1.71
N SER A 145 27.66 -12.85 -0.61
CA SER A 145 27.14 -13.55 0.57
C SER A 145 26.06 -12.75 1.29
N GLU A 146 26.18 -11.43 1.36
CA GLU A 146 25.18 -10.53 1.97
C GLU A 146 23.89 -10.48 1.14
N VAL A 147 24.00 -10.42 -0.19
CA VAL A 147 22.82 -10.49 -1.08
C VAL A 147 22.13 -11.86 -0.97
N PHE A 148 22.90 -12.94 -0.83
CA PHE A 148 22.35 -14.29 -0.68
C PHE A 148 21.62 -14.45 0.67
N GLU A 149 22.18 -13.91 1.75
CA GLU A 149 21.52 -13.85 3.06
C GLU A 149 20.22 -13.05 2.99
N LEU A 150 20.24 -11.87 2.35
CA LEU A 150 19.04 -11.06 2.12
C LEU A 150 17.95 -11.83 1.38
N PHE A 151 18.29 -12.51 0.29
CA PHE A 151 17.32 -13.29 -0.48
C PHE A 151 16.74 -14.43 0.34
N ASN A 152 17.58 -15.12 1.12
CA ASN A 152 17.14 -16.19 2.00
C ASN A 152 16.19 -15.67 3.09
N ASP A 153 16.49 -14.53 3.71
CA ASP A 153 15.64 -13.92 4.74
C ASP A 153 14.28 -13.47 4.18
N LEU A 154 14.25 -13.01 2.93
CA LEU A 154 13.04 -12.67 2.20
C LEU A 154 12.32 -13.88 1.58
N GLY A 155 12.90 -15.08 1.65
CA GLY A 155 12.36 -16.29 1.03
C GLY A 155 12.35 -16.25 -0.51
N ILE A 156 13.28 -15.51 -1.12
CA ILE A 156 13.42 -15.36 -2.57
C ILE A 156 14.29 -16.49 -3.12
N GLU A 157 13.72 -17.30 -4.00
CA GLU A 157 14.45 -18.33 -4.74
C GLU A 157 15.15 -17.72 -5.97
N MET A 158 16.30 -18.28 -6.38
CA MET A 158 17.13 -17.71 -7.47
C MET A 158 16.47 -17.80 -8.87
N ASP A 159 15.46 -18.65 -9.02
CA ASP A 159 14.62 -18.80 -10.21
C ASP A 159 13.28 -18.04 -10.12
N ALA A 160 13.07 -17.27 -9.04
CA ALA A 160 11.89 -16.44 -8.89
C ALA A 160 11.91 -15.25 -9.87
N GLU A 161 10.73 -14.90 -10.37
CA GLU A 161 10.46 -13.62 -11.03
C GLU A 161 9.87 -12.65 -10.01
N LEU A 162 10.55 -11.53 -9.79
CA LEU A 162 10.22 -10.56 -8.76
C LEU A 162 9.52 -9.36 -9.38
N ASP A 163 8.37 -8.99 -8.83
CA ASP A 163 7.72 -7.72 -9.12
C ASP A 163 8.55 -6.59 -8.49
N TYR A 164 9.25 -5.82 -9.32
CA TYR A 164 10.15 -4.79 -8.84
C TYR A 164 9.41 -3.57 -8.25
N ARG A 165 8.09 -3.45 -8.43
CA ARG A 165 7.27 -2.44 -7.71
C ARG A 165 7.16 -2.79 -6.24
N GLN A 166 6.85 -4.04 -5.96
CA GLN A 166 6.79 -4.54 -4.58
C GLN A 166 8.18 -4.49 -3.95
N LEU A 167 9.23 -4.83 -4.70
CA LEU A 167 10.61 -4.70 -4.23
C LEU A 167 10.97 -3.25 -3.91
N ALA A 168 10.63 -2.30 -4.77
CA ALA A 168 10.89 -0.88 -4.53
C ALA A 168 10.21 -0.40 -3.24
N LYS A 169 8.94 -0.79 -3.00
CA LYS A 169 8.24 -0.53 -1.73
C LYS A 169 9.02 -1.03 -0.52
N TRP A 170 9.53 -2.26 -0.56
CA TRP A 170 10.35 -2.80 0.52
C TRP A 170 11.66 -2.04 0.73
N LEU A 171 12.28 -1.53 -0.34
CA LEU A 171 13.57 -0.83 -0.27
C LEU A 171 13.46 0.62 0.20
N VAL A 172 12.37 1.33 -0.12
CA VAL A 172 12.14 2.71 0.35
C VAL A 172 11.56 2.77 1.76
N THR A 173 11.14 1.62 2.28
CA THR A 173 10.58 1.50 3.61
C THR A 173 11.67 1.73 4.68
N PRO A 174 11.50 2.69 5.61
CA PRO A 174 12.49 3.00 6.64
C PRO A 174 12.60 1.97 7.77
#